data_AF-A0A7J0D042-F1
#
_entry.id   AF-A0A7J0D042-F1
#
_cell.length_a   1.000
_cell.length_b   1.000
_cell.length_c   1.000
_cell.angle_alpha   90.00
_cell.angle_beta   90.00
_cell.angle_gamma   90.00
#
_symmetry.space_group_name_H-M   'P 1'
#
loop_
_entity.id
_entity.type
_entity.pdbx_description
1 polymer ?
#
loop_
_entity_poly.entity_id
_entity_poly.type
_entity_poly.pdbx_seq_one_letter_code
_entity_poly.pdbx_strand_id
1 'polypeptide(L)'
;MPPDRWHQHNITFIDRDSARHAIDERVGPALITAETAGQLTAWWFMNKQPWPLRYLADEPSPIIESLLSDLVGEGAVVSWLPCVYEPECAAFGGPDAMKAAHGLFHSDSRHLLTYQPGPEHLGRKETAVLLASVMMRGAGLDWFEQADVWAKVAALRPVTSALSPARVAELTPFVRKLMSADAHALSLRDGPLHGHGAWVTAFERTGATLARLAQRGALTRGLRAIIAHHIIFHANRAGLLRDDQSALSNIAREAVMGTSDHTAPPTESTTNVDSVKGVNTDTITTPTSDAERLRNALVDQLRADGSVRTPAVETALRTVPRHVFVPDVPLEDAYANAPVHIKYDTDGSSISCASQPGVVALMLDQLDAREGERILELGAGTGYNAGLLAHLVGESGHVTTLDVDDDLVEGARAHLSAAGTTNVEAVARDGALGYAEGAPYDRIVATVGAHGVPHAWLQQLAPGGRLLVPQRLKGTVSRSIAYERRDGRWMSLGSEMNTFMPLRRGIADDDRRVIPLSTDGTVRLQAPPGRRSTPRPSSASCTSRVPRSGRA
;
A
#
# COMPACT_ATOMS: atom_id res chain seq x y z
N MET A 1 -28.34 -21.90 20.33
CA MET A 1 -27.20 -21.60 21.23
C MET A 1 -26.19 -20.79 20.42
N PRO A 2 -25.55 -19.74 20.95
CA PRO A 2 -24.65 -18.95 20.13
C PRO A 2 -23.41 -19.82 19.79
N PRO A 3 -23.09 -20.01 18.50
CA PRO A 3 -22.10 -20.98 18.02
C PRO A 3 -20.62 -20.63 18.28
N ASP A 4 -20.32 -19.69 19.19
CA ASP A 4 -19.01 -19.04 19.31
C ASP A 4 -18.51 -18.93 20.77
N ARG A 5 -18.65 -19.98 21.58
CA ARG A 5 -18.24 -19.92 23.00
C ARG A 5 -16.74 -20.16 23.18
N TRP A 6 -15.98 -19.11 23.00
CA TRP A 6 -14.54 -19.09 23.30
C TRP A 6 -14.29 -19.05 24.81
N HIS A 7 -13.37 -19.89 25.27
CA HIS A 7 -12.84 -19.91 26.63
C HIS A 7 -11.40 -19.38 26.61
N GLN A 8 -11.02 -18.59 27.62
CA GLN A 8 -9.63 -18.12 27.78
C GLN A 8 -9.07 -18.55 29.14
N HIS A 9 -7.83 -19.02 29.14
CA HIS A 9 -7.06 -19.32 30.34
C HIS A 9 -5.74 -18.56 30.26
N ASN A 10 -5.43 -17.77 31.29
CA ASN A 10 -4.18 -17.04 31.40
C ASN A 10 -3.21 -17.87 32.25
N ILE A 11 -2.09 -18.30 31.67
CA ILE A 11 -1.11 -19.19 32.29
C ILE A 11 0.15 -18.40 32.62
N THR A 12 0.55 -18.38 33.88
CA THR A 12 1.77 -17.71 34.35
C THR A 12 2.86 -18.76 34.52
N PHE A 13 3.86 -18.76 33.64
CA PHE A 13 5.01 -19.65 33.76
C PHE A 13 6.08 -19.05 34.68
N ILE A 14 6.93 -19.91 35.27
CA ILE A 14 8.04 -19.46 36.15
C ILE A 14 9.03 -18.61 35.37
N ASP A 15 9.45 -19.12 34.21
CA ASP A 15 10.45 -18.50 33.35
C ASP A 15 10.21 -18.94 31.90
N ARG A 16 11.01 -18.40 30.96
CA ARG A 16 10.85 -18.67 29.53
C ARG A 16 11.24 -20.08 29.10
N ASP A 17 12.21 -20.69 29.78
CA ASP A 17 12.69 -22.04 29.43
C ASP A 17 11.68 -23.09 29.91
N SER A 18 11.20 -22.95 31.14
CA SER A 18 10.08 -23.73 31.69
C SER A 18 8.82 -23.57 30.83
N ALA A 19 8.50 -22.36 30.37
CA ALA A 19 7.39 -22.12 29.46
C ALA A 19 7.53 -22.86 28.14
N ARG A 20 8.70 -22.78 27.50
CA ARG A 20 8.97 -23.46 26.23
C ARG A 20 8.82 -24.98 26.37
N HIS A 21 9.46 -25.55 27.37
CA HIS A 21 9.42 -27.00 27.63
C HIS A 21 7.98 -27.48 27.92
N ALA A 22 7.24 -26.80 28.80
CA ALA A 22 5.86 -27.14 29.10
C ALA A 22 4.93 -27.01 27.87
N ILE A 23 5.14 -25.98 27.04
CA ILE A 23 4.34 -25.78 25.83
C ILE A 23 4.63 -26.87 24.80
N ASP A 24 5.90 -27.16 24.53
CA ASP A 24 6.32 -28.09 23.48
C ASP A 24 6.01 -29.55 23.84
N GLU A 25 6.20 -29.94 25.10
CA GLU A 25 6.10 -31.35 25.51
C GLU A 25 4.74 -31.75 26.09
N ARG A 26 3.96 -30.79 26.61
CA ARG A 26 2.73 -31.09 27.34
C ARG A 26 1.53 -30.38 26.75
N VAL A 27 1.52 -29.05 26.72
CA VAL A 27 0.34 -28.25 26.33
C VAL A 27 0.03 -28.41 24.84
N GLY A 28 1.03 -28.31 23.97
CA GLY A 28 0.87 -28.44 22.52
C GLY A 28 0.31 -29.79 22.08
N PRO A 29 0.93 -30.92 22.48
CA PRO A 29 0.40 -32.26 22.20
C PRO A 29 -1.02 -32.47 22.73
N ALA A 30 -1.34 -31.94 23.92
CA ALA A 30 -2.68 -32.04 24.50
C ALA A 30 -3.73 -31.27 23.68
N LEU A 31 -3.41 -30.06 23.22
CA LEU A 31 -4.30 -29.26 22.36
C LEU A 31 -4.59 -29.96 21.04
N ILE A 32 -3.55 -30.51 20.38
CA ILE A 32 -3.69 -31.26 19.12
C ILE A 32 -4.53 -32.52 19.32
N THR A 33 -4.31 -33.23 20.44
CA THR A 33 -5.07 -34.44 20.78
C THR A 33 -6.54 -34.13 21.04
N ALA A 34 -6.82 -33.09 21.84
CA ALA A 34 -8.18 -32.68 22.16
C ALA A 34 -8.95 -32.20 20.91
N GLU A 35 -8.28 -31.49 20.00
CA GLU A 35 -8.86 -31.13 18.70
C GLU A 35 -9.17 -32.36 17.84
N THR A 36 -8.22 -33.30 17.74
CA THR A 36 -8.39 -34.54 16.95
C THR A 36 -9.52 -35.41 17.51
N ALA A 37 -9.71 -35.40 18.83
CA ALA A 37 -10.79 -36.08 19.52
C ALA A 37 -12.15 -35.34 19.43
N GLY A 38 -12.22 -34.17 18.78
CA GLY A 38 -13.44 -33.38 18.61
C GLY A 38 -13.88 -32.64 19.89
N GLN A 39 -13.01 -32.54 20.90
CA GLN A 39 -13.31 -31.84 22.15
C GLN A 39 -13.08 -30.33 22.03
N LEU A 40 -12.15 -29.93 21.16
CA LEU A 40 -11.90 -28.54 20.79
C LEU A 40 -12.15 -28.36 19.30
N THR A 41 -12.85 -27.29 18.92
CA THR A 41 -13.06 -26.97 17.50
C THR A 41 -11.94 -26.10 16.94
N ALA A 42 -11.39 -25.20 17.77
CA ALA A 42 -10.29 -24.30 17.42
C ALA A 42 -9.58 -23.85 18.69
N TRP A 43 -8.31 -23.47 18.58
CA TRP A 43 -7.53 -22.94 19.69
C TRP A 43 -6.36 -22.11 19.20
N TRP A 44 -5.93 -21.13 19.99
CA TRP A 44 -4.77 -20.28 19.71
C TRP A 44 -4.23 -19.63 20.98
N PHE A 45 -2.99 -19.14 20.91
CA PHE A 45 -2.32 -18.50 22.04
C PHE A 45 -1.59 -17.22 21.62
N MET A 46 -1.20 -16.40 22.62
CA MET A 46 -0.25 -15.29 22.44
C MET A 46 1.03 -15.55 23.22
N ASN A 47 2.18 -15.25 22.63
CA ASN A 47 3.46 -15.38 23.32
C ASN A 47 3.78 -14.11 24.13
N LYS A 48 3.07 -13.94 25.26
CA LYS A 48 3.28 -12.88 26.26
C LYS A 48 3.01 -13.43 27.66
N GLN A 49 3.40 -12.72 28.72
CA GLN A 49 3.08 -13.09 30.09
C GLN A 49 1.98 -12.16 30.65
N PRO A 50 0.93 -12.70 31.31
CA PRO A 50 0.58 -14.13 31.36
C PRO A 50 0.22 -14.66 29.95
N TRP A 51 0.49 -15.94 29.70
CA TRP A 51 0.31 -16.62 28.41
C TRP A 51 -1.16 -16.98 28.20
N PRO A 52 -1.91 -16.23 27.36
CA PRO A 52 -3.32 -16.46 27.19
C PRO A 52 -3.53 -17.55 26.15
N LEU A 53 -4.08 -18.68 26.60
CA LEU A 53 -4.61 -19.75 25.78
C LEU A 53 -6.09 -19.53 25.55
N ARG A 54 -6.54 -19.64 24.31
CA ARG A 54 -7.95 -19.56 23.94
C ARG A 54 -8.35 -20.78 23.16
N TYR A 55 -9.54 -21.31 23.45
CA TYR A 55 -10.09 -22.45 22.74
C TYR A 55 -11.61 -22.36 22.62
N LEU A 56 -12.13 -22.97 21.55
CA LEU A 56 -13.55 -23.01 21.23
C LEU A 56 -14.08 -24.40 21.58
N ALA A 57 -15.01 -24.44 22.54
CA ALA A 57 -15.66 -25.66 23.04
C ALA A 57 -17.02 -25.30 23.67
N ASP A 58 -17.95 -26.24 23.73
CA ASP A 58 -19.28 -26.00 24.30
C ASP A 58 -19.21 -25.64 25.79
N GLU A 59 -18.32 -26.32 26.52
CA GLU A 59 -17.99 -26.09 27.92
C GLU A 59 -16.46 -26.08 28.12
N PRO A 60 -15.95 -25.52 29.24
CA PRO A 60 -14.53 -25.56 29.55
C PRO A 60 -13.98 -26.99 29.52
N SER A 61 -12.79 -27.18 28.94
CA SER A 61 -12.26 -28.52 28.72
C SER A 61 -11.61 -29.07 30.00
N PRO A 62 -12.17 -30.12 30.63
CA PRO A 62 -11.62 -30.66 31.87
C PRO A 62 -10.22 -31.25 31.68
N ILE A 63 -9.89 -31.69 30.46
CA ILE A 63 -8.56 -32.21 30.12
C ILE A 63 -7.53 -31.09 30.14
N ILE A 64 -7.87 -29.92 29.60
CA ILE A 64 -6.98 -28.75 29.61
C ILE A 64 -6.83 -28.22 31.03
N GLU A 65 -7.92 -28.08 31.78
CA GLU A 65 -7.86 -27.60 33.17
C GLU A 65 -7.09 -28.55 34.10
N SER A 66 -7.28 -29.86 33.95
CA SER A 66 -6.49 -30.87 34.68
C SER A 66 -5.02 -30.74 34.33
N LEU A 67 -4.67 -30.69 33.04
CA LEU A 67 -3.28 -30.54 32.60
C LEU A 67 -2.62 -29.30 33.19
N LEU A 68 -3.31 -28.16 33.18
CA LEU A 68 -2.76 -26.92 33.73
C LEU A 68 -2.60 -26.99 35.25
N SER A 69 -3.50 -27.69 35.94
CA SER A 69 -3.39 -27.95 37.38
C SER A 69 -2.23 -28.88 37.72
N ASP A 70 -2.01 -29.92 36.89
CA ASP A 70 -0.87 -30.82 37.02
C ASP A 70 0.45 -30.07 36.82
N LEU A 71 0.53 -29.20 35.81
CA LEU A 71 1.72 -28.35 35.56
C LEU A 71 2.00 -27.37 36.71
N VAL A 72 0.98 -26.95 37.46
CA VAL A 72 1.15 -26.17 38.71
C VAL A 72 1.72 -27.07 39.81
N GLY A 73 1.17 -28.27 39.99
CA GLY A 73 1.67 -29.24 40.99
C GLY A 73 3.11 -29.69 40.74
N GLU A 74 3.50 -29.80 39.47
CA GLU A 74 4.87 -30.12 39.01
C GLU A 74 5.83 -28.92 39.12
N GLY A 75 5.32 -27.71 39.37
CA GLY A 75 6.13 -26.49 39.44
C GLY A 75 6.61 -25.98 38.08
N ALA A 76 5.98 -26.33 36.97
CA ALA A 76 6.27 -25.75 35.65
C ALA A 76 5.48 -24.45 35.40
N VAL A 77 4.32 -24.32 36.05
CA VAL A 77 3.41 -23.17 35.97
C VAL A 77 3.22 -22.61 37.39
N VAL A 78 3.30 -21.29 37.55
CA VAL A 78 3.03 -20.60 38.83
C VAL A 78 1.54 -20.61 39.13
N SER A 79 0.73 -20.27 38.12
CA SER A 79 -0.73 -20.23 38.24
C SER A 79 -1.39 -20.25 36.87
N TRP A 80 -2.66 -20.66 36.83
CA TRP A 80 -3.53 -20.44 35.69
C TRP A 80 -4.89 -19.91 36.16
N LEU A 81 -5.50 -19.02 35.39
CA LEU A 81 -6.78 -18.40 35.72
C LEU A 81 -7.72 -18.41 34.52
N PRO A 82 -8.98 -18.88 34.66
CA PRO A 82 -10.00 -18.69 33.64
C PRO A 82 -10.35 -17.20 33.53
N CYS A 83 -10.57 -16.72 32.31
CA CYS A 83 -10.90 -15.33 32.01
C CYS A 83 -11.97 -15.26 30.92
N VAL A 84 -12.75 -14.18 30.93
CA VAL A 84 -13.67 -13.88 29.83
C VAL A 84 -12.84 -13.50 28.60
N TYR A 85 -13.12 -14.13 27.46
CA TYR A 85 -12.51 -13.73 26.20
C TYR A 85 -13.33 -12.63 25.54
N GLU A 86 -12.71 -11.47 25.34
CA GLU A 86 -13.26 -10.36 24.59
C GLU A 86 -12.54 -10.25 23.23
N PRO A 87 -13.18 -10.64 22.11
CA PRO A 87 -12.56 -10.51 20.81
C PRO A 87 -12.40 -9.04 20.40
N GLU A 88 -11.23 -8.69 19.86
CA GLU A 88 -10.89 -7.34 19.41
C GLU A 88 -11.55 -6.99 18.06
N CYS A 89 -12.87 -7.21 17.94
CA CYS A 89 -13.61 -7.07 16.69
C CYS A 89 -13.39 -5.71 16.03
N ALA A 90 -13.36 -4.62 16.80
CA ALA A 90 -13.10 -3.29 16.28
C ALA A 90 -11.70 -3.18 15.63
N ALA A 91 -10.67 -3.78 16.25
CA ALA A 91 -9.32 -3.77 15.72
C ALA A 91 -9.20 -4.64 14.46
N PHE A 92 -9.90 -5.77 14.41
CA PHE A 92 -9.84 -6.68 13.26
C PHE A 92 -10.79 -6.34 12.12
N GLY A 93 -11.57 -5.26 12.22
CA GLY A 93 -12.41 -4.77 11.13
C GLY A 93 -13.85 -5.29 11.13
N GLY A 94 -14.35 -5.73 12.29
CA GLY A 94 -15.71 -6.21 12.48
C GLY A 94 -15.79 -7.71 12.79
N PRO A 95 -16.98 -8.23 13.15
CA PRO A 95 -17.16 -9.63 13.57
C PRO A 95 -16.74 -10.66 12.51
N ASP A 96 -17.08 -10.43 11.23
CA ASP A 96 -16.72 -11.35 10.15
C ASP A 96 -15.21 -11.41 9.88
N ALA A 97 -14.55 -10.25 9.98
CA ALA A 97 -13.10 -10.16 9.86
C ALA A 97 -12.39 -10.78 11.08
N MET A 98 -12.97 -10.63 12.28
CA MET A 98 -12.50 -11.30 13.49
C MET A 98 -12.63 -12.83 13.37
N LYS A 99 -13.69 -13.34 12.77
CA LYS A 99 -13.85 -14.78 12.49
C LYS A 99 -12.76 -15.30 11.55
N ALA A 100 -12.41 -14.52 10.52
CA ALA A 100 -11.27 -14.83 9.65
C ALA A 100 -9.95 -14.83 10.44
N ALA A 101 -9.76 -13.84 11.33
CA ALA A 101 -8.59 -13.76 12.21
C ALA A 101 -8.50 -14.98 13.14
N HIS A 102 -9.59 -15.43 13.76
CA HIS A 102 -9.61 -16.64 14.59
C HIS A 102 -9.22 -17.89 13.81
N GLY A 103 -9.74 -18.06 12.59
CA GLY A 103 -9.37 -19.16 11.72
C GLY A 103 -7.87 -19.15 11.38
N LEU A 104 -7.33 -17.97 11.07
CA LEU A 104 -5.89 -17.81 10.90
C LEU A 104 -5.13 -18.13 12.18
N PHE A 105 -5.58 -17.61 13.32
CA PHE A 105 -4.87 -17.78 14.58
C PHE A 105 -4.78 -19.23 14.97
N HIS A 106 -5.85 -19.99 14.77
CA HIS A 106 -5.82 -21.41 14.99
C HIS A 106 -4.78 -22.13 14.11
N SER A 107 -4.84 -21.93 12.79
CA SER A 107 -3.88 -22.56 11.86
C SER A 107 -2.44 -22.13 12.15
N ASP A 108 -2.22 -20.86 12.43
CA ASP A 108 -0.92 -20.29 12.75
C ASP A 108 -0.38 -20.86 14.07
N SER A 109 -1.23 -21.10 15.07
CA SER A 109 -0.81 -21.67 16.36
C SER A 109 -0.36 -23.12 16.22
N ARG A 110 -1.05 -23.92 15.39
CA ARG A 110 -0.63 -25.29 15.06
C ARG A 110 0.77 -25.31 14.45
N HIS A 111 1.03 -24.40 13.51
CA HIS A 111 2.33 -24.34 12.86
C HIS A 111 3.42 -23.74 13.74
N LEU A 112 3.12 -22.76 14.60
CA LEU A 112 4.10 -22.22 15.55
C LEU A 112 4.60 -23.22 16.58
N LEU A 113 3.80 -24.26 16.91
CA LEU A 113 4.22 -25.35 17.81
C LEU A 113 4.99 -26.46 17.09
N THR A 114 4.71 -26.69 15.81
CA THR A 114 5.29 -27.81 15.05
C THR A 114 6.47 -27.41 14.19
N TYR A 115 6.57 -26.11 13.85
CA TYR A 115 7.64 -25.57 13.04
C TYR A 115 8.90 -25.34 13.88
N GLN A 116 9.98 -26.01 13.50
CA GLN A 116 11.30 -25.86 14.12
C GLN A 116 12.25 -25.11 13.18
N PRO A 117 12.56 -23.83 13.46
CA PRO A 117 13.61 -23.10 12.76
C PRO A 117 14.96 -23.82 12.90
N GLY A 118 15.75 -23.85 11.84
CA GLY A 118 17.05 -24.51 11.84
C GLY A 118 17.81 -24.30 10.53
N PRO A 119 18.98 -24.91 10.34
CA PRO A 119 19.81 -24.69 9.14
C PRO A 119 19.10 -25.00 7.80
N GLU A 120 18.17 -25.96 7.81
CA GLU A 120 17.41 -26.39 6.64
C GLU A 120 16.03 -25.72 6.53
N HIS A 121 15.63 -24.91 7.52
CA HIS A 121 14.33 -24.25 7.60
C HIS A 121 14.50 -22.74 7.70
N LEU A 122 13.49 -21.96 7.29
CA LEU A 122 13.52 -20.52 7.53
C LEU A 122 13.55 -20.19 9.03
N GLY A 123 14.24 -19.12 9.38
CA GLY A 123 14.14 -18.54 10.71
C GLY A 123 12.75 -17.94 10.97
N ARG A 124 12.45 -17.62 12.23
CA ARG A 124 11.15 -17.03 12.61
C ARG A 124 10.94 -15.65 11.98
N LYS A 125 12.01 -14.87 11.80
CA LYS A 125 11.97 -13.52 11.22
C LYS A 125 11.65 -13.60 9.73
N GLU A 126 12.34 -14.48 9.03
CA GLU A 126 12.21 -14.75 7.60
C GLU A 126 10.81 -15.28 7.29
N THR A 127 10.33 -16.22 8.11
CA THR A 127 8.99 -16.80 8.00
C THR A 127 7.91 -15.73 8.20
N ALA A 128 8.06 -14.85 9.19
CA ALA A 128 7.10 -13.77 9.43
C ALA A 128 6.99 -12.80 8.24
N VAL A 129 8.12 -12.39 7.65
CA VAL A 129 8.14 -11.54 6.45
C VAL A 129 7.47 -12.23 5.27
N LEU A 130 7.80 -13.51 5.05
CA LEU A 130 7.24 -14.31 3.96
C LEU A 130 5.72 -14.45 4.09
N LEU A 131 5.22 -14.88 5.25
CA LEU A 131 3.79 -15.09 5.49
C LEU A 131 2.98 -13.78 5.46
N ALA A 132 3.52 -12.69 6.01
CA ALA A 132 2.93 -11.36 5.87
C ALA A 132 2.77 -10.98 4.39
N SER A 133 3.80 -11.22 3.58
CA SER A 133 3.78 -10.94 2.14
C SER A 133 2.78 -11.81 1.39
N VAL A 134 2.66 -13.09 1.77
CA VAL A 134 1.62 -13.99 1.25
C VAL A 134 0.21 -13.46 1.56
N MET A 135 -0.05 -13.01 2.78
CA MET A 135 -1.35 -12.43 3.14
C MET A 135 -1.66 -11.17 2.31
N MET A 136 -0.69 -10.26 2.16
CA MET A 136 -0.91 -9.04 1.37
C MET A 136 -1.16 -9.34 -0.11
N ARG A 137 -0.43 -10.28 -0.71
CA ARG A 137 -0.69 -10.75 -2.08
C ARG A 137 -2.04 -11.44 -2.20
N GLY A 138 -2.42 -12.25 -1.21
CA GLY A 138 -3.75 -12.85 -1.12
C GLY A 138 -4.87 -11.80 -1.04
N ALA A 139 -4.59 -10.64 -0.43
CA ALA A 139 -5.49 -9.51 -0.39
C ALA A 139 -5.49 -8.66 -1.69
N GLY A 140 -4.67 -9.01 -2.69
CA GLY A 140 -4.57 -8.32 -3.96
C GLY A 140 -3.79 -7.01 -3.91
N LEU A 141 -3.01 -6.77 -2.86
CA LEU A 141 -2.24 -5.53 -2.70
C LEU A 141 -1.05 -5.50 -3.67
N ASP A 142 -0.90 -4.38 -4.37
CA ASP A 142 0.28 -4.16 -5.20
C ASP A 142 1.55 -3.94 -4.36
N TRP A 143 2.68 -3.76 -5.04
CA TRP A 143 3.98 -3.64 -4.39
C TRP A 143 4.09 -2.43 -3.45
N PHE A 144 3.52 -1.28 -3.83
CA PHE A 144 3.56 -0.06 -3.01
C PHE A 144 2.51 -0.08 -1.89
N GLU A 145 1.36 -0.70 -2.13
CA GLU A 145 0.36 -0.96 -1.09
C GLU A 145 0.88 -1.89 0.00
N GLN A 146 1.71 -2.88 -0.36
CA GLN A 146 2.43 -3.73 0.59
C GLN A 146 3.39 -2.91 1.46
N ALA A 147 4.08 -1.93 0.88
CA ALA A 147 4.95 -1.05 1.63
C ALA A 147 4.22 -0.10 2.57
N ASP A 148 3.02 0.36 2.20
CA ASP A 148 2.17 1.12 3.13
C ASP A 148 1.72 0.26 4.32
N VAL A 149 1.43 -1.02 4.12
CA VAL A 149 1.16 -1.96 5.23
C VAL A 149 2.39 -2.06 6.14
N TRP A 150 3.59 -2.23 5.58
CA TRP A 150 4.83 -2.26 6.36
C TRP A 150 5.08 -0.94 7.10
N ALA A 151 4.79 0.20 6.49
CA ALA A 151 4.85 1.51 7.13
C ALA A 151 3.87 1.62 8.32
N LYS A 152 2.66 1.07 8.19
CA LYS A 152 1.69 0.97 9.29
C LYS A 152 2.17 0.06 10.42
N VAL A 153 2.83 -1.05 10.10
CA VAL A 153 3.47 -1.91 11.11
C VAL A 153 4.59 -1.14 11.83
N ALA A 154 5.44 -0.44 11.09
CA ALA A 154 6.52 0.38 11.65
C ALA A 154 5.99 1.51 12.55
N ALA A 155 4.92 2.20 12.16
CA ALA A 155 4.28 3.23 12.97
C ALA A 155 3.71 2.68 14.30
N LEU A 156 3.19 1.45 14.30
CA LEU A 156 2.72 0.75 15.50
C LEU A 156 3.87 0.11 16.32
N ARG A 157 5.10 0.12 15.79
CA ARG A 157 6.32 -0.41 16.39
C ARG A 157 7.47 0.60 16.23
N PRO A 158 7.34 1.81 16.80
CA PRO A 158 8.36 2.84 16.65
C PRO A 158 9.73 2.35 17.12
N VAL A 159 10.76 2.83 16.42
CA VAL A 159 12.15 2.41 16.56
C VAL A 159 12.63 2.62 18.00
N THR A 160 12.97 1.52 18.66
CA THR A 160 13.61 1.54 19.98
C THR A 160 15.14 1.47 19.88
N SER A 161 15.65 0.78 18.85
CA SER A 161 17.07 0.67 18.52
C SER A 161 17.22 0.67 17.00
N ALA A 162 17.87 1.69 16.45
CA ALA A 162 18.07 1.82 15.01
C ALA A 162 19.21 0.90 14.56
N LEU A 163 18.95 0.07 13.55
CA LEU A 163 20.02 -0.60 12.82
C LEU A 163 20.86 0.44 12.08
N SER A 164 22.16 0.18 11.95
CA SER A 164 23.00 1.06 11.13
C SER A 164 22.53 1.06 9.67
N PRO A 165 22.64 2.19 8.96
CA PRO A 165 22.37 2.26 7.52
C PRO A 165 23.02 1.15 6.71
N ALA A 166 24.30 0.86 7.01
CA ALA A 166 25.04 -0.23 6.36
C ALA A 166 24.37 -1.59 6.56
N ARG A 167 23.88 -1.88 7.77
CA ARG A 167 23.18 -3.14 8.07
C ARG A 167 21.81 -3.19 7.41
N VAL A 168 21.11 -2.07 7.32
CA VAL A 168 19.82 -1.98 6.60
C VAL A 168 20.01 -2.22 5.11
N ALA A 169 21.00 -1.57 4.50
CA ALA A 169 21.35 -1.77 3.09
C ALA A 169 21.76 -3.23 2.80
N GLU A 170 22.51 -3.87 3.71
CA GLU A 170 22.89 -5.27 3.60
C GLU A 170 21.67 -6.22 3.64
N LEU A 171 20.72 -5.97 4.53
CA LEU A 171 19.55 -6.83 4.74
C LEU A 171 18.44 -6.62 3.70
N THR A 172 18.38 -5.45 3.09
CA THR A 172 17.31 -5.04 2.17
C THR A 172 17.08 -6.00 0.99
N PRO A 173 18.12 -6.47 0.26
CA PRO A 173 17.93 -7.43 -0.84
C PRO A 173 17.34 -8.76 -0.38
N PHE A 174 17.69 -9.24 0.82
CA PHE A 174 17.18 -10.49 1.37
C PHE A 174 15.70 -10.37 1.76
N VAL A 175 15.33 -9.27 2.42
CA VAL A 175 13.92 -8.98 2.75
C VAL A 175 13.10 -8.83 1.47
N ARG A 176 13.59 -8.12 0.45
CA ARG A 176 12.93 -8.02 -0.87
C ARG A 176 12.72 -9.40 -1.51
N LYS A 177 13.70 -10.29 -1.40
CA LYS A 177 13.61 -11.66 -1.92
C LYS A 177 12.52 -12.45 -1.19
N LEU A 178 12.43 -12.36 0.13
CA LEU A 178 11.35 -12.99 0.91
C LEU A 178 9.98 -12.43 0.54
N MET A 179 9.87 -11.11 0.39
CA MET A 179 8.62 -10.45 0.03
C MET A 179 8.08 -10.83 -1.36
N SER A 180 8.96 -11.25 -2.27
CA SER A 180 8.60 -11.66 -3.64
C SER A 180 8.64 -13.17 -3.88
N ALA A 181 9.05 -13.96 -2.88
CA ALA A 181 9.18 -15.41 -3.02
C ALA A 181 7.84 -16.12 -3.19
N ASP A 182 7.84 -17.17 -4.02
CA ASP A 182 6.75 -18.13 -4.13
C ASP A 182 6.78 -19.08 -2.92
N ALA A 183 5.97 -18.76 -1.91
CA ALA A 183 5.88 -19.51 -0.67
C ALA A 183 5.33 -20.94 -0.84
N HIS A 184 4.52 -21.18 -1.88
CA HIS A 184 4.03 -22.54 -2.18
C HIS A 184 5.16 -23.41 -2.73
N ALA A 185 6.01 -22.86 -3.60
CA ALA A 185 7.22 -23.55 -4.06
C ALA A 185 8.18 -23.88 -2.90
N LEU A 186 8.32 -22.97 -1.92
CA LEU A 186 9.14 -23.21 -0.72
C LEU A 186 8.56 -24.28 0.22
N SER A 187 7.30 -24.65 0.05
CA SER A 187 6.60 -25.65 0.86
C SER A 187 6.65 -27.06 0.26
N LEU A 188 7.21 -27.21 -0.95
CA LEU A 188 7.39 -28.50 -1.63
C LEU A 188 8.43 -29.37 -0.92
N ARG A 189 8.64 -30.62 -1.40
CA ARG A 189 9.69 -31.51 -0.88
C ARG A 189 11.05 -30.82 -0.95
N ASP A 190 11.82 -30.95 0.12
CA ASP A 190 13.17 -30.38 0.30
C ASP A 190 13.21 -28.84 0.34
N GLY A 191 12.05 -28.17 0.42
CA GLY A 191 11.95 -26.72 0.61
C GLY A 191 12.04 -26.31 2.09
N PRO A 192 12.40 -25.04 2.39
CA PRO A 192 12.63 -24.58 3.76
C PRO A 192 11.34 -24.35 4.58
N LEU A 193 10.17 -24.57 3.96
CA LEU A 193 8.85 -24.67 4.61
C LEU A 193 8.20 -26.03 4.34
N HIS A 194 8.98 -27.07 4.10
CA HIS A 194 8.45 -28.41 3.87
C HIS A 194 7.47 -28.84 4.99
N GLY A 195 6.32 -29.40 4.61
CA GLY A 195 5.28 -29.78 5.56
C GLY A 195 4.38 -28.63 6.05
N HIS A 196 4.66 -27.38 5.67
CA HIS A 196 3.95 -26.18 6.15
C HIS A 196 3.16 -25.44 5.07
N GLY A 197 2.83 -26.06 3.94
CA GLY A 197 2.02 -25.42 2.87
C GLY A 197 0.60 -25.01 3.31
N ALA A 198 0.02 -25.71 4.29
CA ALA A 198 -1.25 -25.31 4.90
C ALA A 198 -1.15 -23.96 5.63
N TRP A 199 0.04 -23.63 6.18
CA TRP A 199 0.32 -22.36 6.83
C TRP A 199 0.27 -21.21 5.84
N VAL A 200 0.97 -21.37 4.72
CA VAL A 200 0.98 -20.42 3.59
C VAL A 200 -0.44 -20.19 3.08
N THR A 201 -1.17 -21.29 2.87
CA THR A 201 -2.57 -21.25 2.40
C THR A 201 -3.47 -20.49 3.38
N ALA A 202 -3.27 -20.64 4.70
CA ALA A 202 -4.05 -19.94 5.71
C ALA A 202 -3.85 -18.42 5.65
N PHE A 203 -2.60 -17.95 5.51
CA PHE A 203 -2.29 -16.53 5.35
C PHE A 203 -2.89 -15.95 4.06
N GLU A 204 -2.72 -16.67 2.94
CA GLU A 204 -3.25 -16.27 1.63
C GLU A 204 -4.78 -16.18 1.66
N ARG A 205 -5.44 -17.22 2.19
CA ARG A 205 -6.90 -17.27 2.32
C ARG A 205 -7.43 -16.18 3.23
N THR A 206 -6.72 -15.85 4.29
CA THR A 206 -7.12 -14.76 5.20
C THR A 206 -7.04 -13.43 4.48
N GLY A 207 -5.94 -13.14 3.79
CA GLY A 207 -5.81 -11.95 2.94
C GLY A 207 -6.95 -11.83 1.93
N ALA A 208 -7.24 -12.90 1.19
CA ALA A 208 -8.34 -12.94 0.23
C ALA A 208 -9.72 -12.75 0.89
N THR A 209 -9.90 -13.25 2.11
CA THR A 209 -11.14 -13.05 2.87
C THR A 209 -11.31 -11.61 3.30
N LEU A 210 -10.27 -10.98 3.83
CA LEU A 210 -10.29 -9.57 4.20
C LEU A 210 -10.55 -8.67 2.98
N ALA A 211 -9.94 -8.97 1.84
CA ALA A 211 -10.20 -8.24 0.60
C ALA A 211 -11.67 -8.36 0.15
N ARG A 212 -12.26 -9.57 0.22
CA ARG A 212 -13.70 -9.76 -0.07
C ARG A 212 -14.60 -8.99 0.89
N LEU A 213 -14.25 -8.95 2.18
CA LEU A 213 -14.99 -8.15 3.16
C LEU A 213 -14.87 -6.65 2.87
N ALA A 214 -13.68 -6.18 2.48
CA ALA A 214 -13.44 -4.78 2.10
C ALA A 214 -14.30 -4.38 0.90
N GLN A 215 -14.30 -5.20 -0.15
CA GLN A 215 -15.07 -4.97 -1.39
C GLN A 215 -16.58 -4.92 -1.16
N ARG A 216 -17.08 -5.59 -0.11
CA ARG A 216 -18.50 -5.58 0.26
C ARG A 216 -18.85 -4.50 1.28
N GLY A 217 -17.92 -3.62 1.64
CA GLY A 217 -18.11 -2.59 2.66
C GLY A 217 -18.31 -3.17 4.08
N ALA A 218 -17.92 -4.43 4.32
CA ALA A 218 -18.15 -5.12 5.59
C ALA A 218 -17.02 -4.89 6.62
N LEU A 219 -15.96 -4.16 6.25
CA LEU A 219 -14.88 -3.82 7.16
C LEU A 219 -15.14 -2.48 7.87
N THR A 220 -14.95 -2.45 9.18
CA THR A 220 -15.03 -1.21 9.99
C THR A 220 -13.75 -0.39 9.99
N ARG A 221 -12.67 -0.91 9.38
CA ARG A 221 -11.36 -0.25 9.24
C ARG A 221 -10.80 -0.51 7.84
N GLY A 222 -9.87 0.32 7.39
CA GLY A 222 -9.20 0.12 6.11
C GLY A 222 -8.45 -1.21 6.04
N LEU A 223 -8.52 -1.91 4.90
CA LEU A 223 -7.91 -3.22 4.65
C LEU A 223 -6.43 -3.28 5.05
N ARG A 224 -5.64 -2.29 4.62
CA ARG A 224 -4.20 -2.19 4.90
C ARG A 224 -3.91 -2.06 6.41
N ALA A 225 -4.74 -1.33 7.15
CA ALA A 225 -4.60 -1.18 8.60
C ALA A 225 -4.95 -2.48 9.36
N ILE A 226 -5.96 -3.22 8.87
CA ILE A 226 -6.33 -4.53 9.43
C ILE A 226 -5.22 -5.55 9.17
N ILE A 227 -4.66 -5.60 7.96
CA ILE A 227 -3.54 -6.51 7.63
C ILE A 227 -2.31 -6.17 8.48
N ALA A 228 -1.96 -4.89 8.64
CA ALA A 228 -0.87 -4.47 9.53
C ALA A 228 -1.08 -5.00 10.97
N HIS A 229 -2.32 -4.99 11.44
CA HIS A 229 -2.65 -5.53 12.76
C HIS A 229 -2.49 -7.06 12.83
N HIS A 230 -2.86 -7.80 11.78
CA HIS A 230 -2.61 -9.25 11.68
C HIS A 230 -1.11 -9.57 11.71
N ILE A 231 -0.28 -8.79 11.00
CA ILE A 231 1.18 -8.98 10.96
C ILE A 231 1.77 -8.82 12.36
N ILE A 232 1.35 -7.79 13.10
CA ILE A 232 1.76 -7.58 14.48
C ILE A 232 1.33 -8.74 15.39
N PHE A 233 0.09 -9.20 15.24
CA PHE A 233 -0.41 -10.33 16.02
C PHE A 233 0.38 -11.60 15.74
N HIS A 234 0.63 -11.92 14.46
CA HIS A 234 1.47 -13.04 14.08
C HIS A 234 2.88 -12.91 14.66
N ALA A 235 3.54 -11.75 14.53
CA ALA A 235 4.89 -11.55 15.04
C ALA A 235 4.97 -11.71 16.57
N ASN A 236 3.99 -11.17 17.30
CA ASN A 236 3.87 -11.39 18.74
C ASN A 236 3.70 -12.87 19.08
N ARG A 237 2.89 -13.62 18.32
CA ARG A 237 2.64 -15.05 18.54
C ARG A 237 3.85 -15.92 18.21
N ALA A 238 4.58 -15.54 17.16
CA ALA A 238 5.84 -16.15 16.77
C ALA A 238 6.99 -15.86 17.77
N GLY A 239 6.79 -14.94 18.72
CA GLY A 239 7.76 -14.58 19.75
C GLY A 239 8.83 -13.60 19.28
N LEU A 240 8.57 -12.86 18.19
CA LEU A 240 9.51 -11.84 17.71
C LEU A 240 9.54 -10.67 18.70
N LEU A 241 10.76 -10.24 19.04
CA LEU A 241 10.97 -9.08 19.90
C LEU A 241 10.46 -7.82 19.21
N ARG A 242 10.06 -6.83 20.02
CA ARG A 242 9.56 -5.55 19.51
C ARG A 242 10.57 -4.86 18.57
N ASP A 243 11.85 -4.95 18.89
CA ASP A 243 12.93 -4.37 18.07
C ASP A 243 13.11 -5.10 16.75
N ASP A 244 12.92 -6.43 16.73
CA ASP A 244 12.91 -7.20 15.48
C ASP A 244 11.72 -6.82 14.61
N GLN A 245 10.54 -6.64 15.20
CA GLN A 245 9.35 -6.18 14.48
C GLN A 245 9.57 -4.79 13.88
N SER A 246 10.17 -3.87 14.64
CA SER A 246 10.56 -2.54 14.18
C SER A 246 11.57 -2.61 13.03
N ALA A 247 12.65 -3.38 13.21
CA ALA A 247 13.70 -3.51 12.20
C ALA A 247 13.18 -4.12 10.90
N LEU A 248 12.47 -5.25 10.97
CA LEU A 248 11.94 -5.94 9.80
C LEU A 248 10.92 -5.10 9.04
N SER A 249 10.00 -4.42 9.74
CA SER A 249 8.99 -3.59 9.08
C SER A 249 9.60 -2.35 8.40
N ASN A 250 10.62 -1.75 9.01
CA ASN A 250 11.36 -0.66 8.37
C ASN A 250 12.18 -1.14 7.16
N ILE A 251 12.92 -2.24 7.27
CA ILE A 251 13.68 -2.80 6.13
C ILE A 251 12.72 -3.21 5.01
N ALA A 252 11.57 -3.82 5.33
CA ALA A 252 10.58 -4.22 4.33
C ALA A 252 9.94 -3.00 3.63
N ARG A 253 9.67 -1.92 4.38
CA ARG A 253 9.24 -0.63 3.80
C ARG A 253 10.31 -0.08 2.86
N GLU A 254 11.56 -0.01 3.28
CA GLU A 254 12.69 0.50 2.48
C GLU A 254 13.03 -0.38 1.28
N ALA A 255 12.83 -1.70 1.39
CA ALA A 255 12.96 -2.63 0.29
C ALA A 255 12.01 -2.33 -0.87
N VAL A 256 10.94 -1.59 -0.63
CA VAL A 256 10.01 -1.12 -1.66
C VAL A 256 10.23 0.34 -2.00
N MET A 257 10.36 1.19 -0.98
CA MET A 257 10.34 2.66 -1.11
C MET A 257 11.72 3.28 -1.33
N GLY A 258 12.82 2.54 -1.11
CA GLY A 258 14.19 3.07 -1.04
C GLY A 258 14.67 3.34 0.39
N THR A 259 15.99 3.45 0.60
CA THR A 259 16.60 3.69 1.92
C THR A 259 16.29 5.10 2.43
N SER A 260 16.03 5.23 3.74
CA SER A 260 15.86 6.52 4.41
C SER A 260 17.22 7.18 4.75
N ASP A 261 18.19 7.14 3.82
CA ASP A 261 19.57 7.63 4.05
C ASP A 261 19.79 9.11 3.64
N HIS A 262 18.75 9.93 3.77
CA HIS A 262 18.89 11.38 3.82
C HIS A 262 18.54 11.93 5.21
N THR A 263 18.97 11.20 6.26
CA THR A 263 18.99 11.74 7.62
C THR A 263 20.24 12.61 7.77
N ALA A 264 20.04 13.91 7.97
CA ALA A 264 21.11 14.85 8.35
C ALA A 264 21.87 14.34 9.59
N PRO A 265 23.18 14.61 9.72
CA PRO A 265 23.97 14.15 10.86
C PRO A 265 23.40 14.72 12.18
N PRO A 266 23.46 13.96 13.29
CA PRO A 266 23.01 14.43 14.58
C PRO A 266 23.88 15.62 15.00
N THR A 267 23.26 16.78 15.14
CA THR A 267 23.94 17.95 15.70
C THR A 267 24.22 17.65 17.17
N GLU A 268 25.48 17.72 17.57
CA GLU A 268 25.95 17.57 18.94
C GLU A 268 25.17 18.54 19.86
N SER A 269 24.28 18.01 20.68
CA SER A 269 23.73 18.72 21.82
C SER A 269 24.71 18.59 22.97
N THR A 270 25.49 19.64 23.18
CA THR A 270 26.29 19.83 24.38
C THR A 270 25.39 19.80 25.61
N THR A 271 25.86 19.07 26.61
CA THR A 271 25.30 18.94 27.95
C THR A 271 25.14 20.31 28.62
N ASN A 272 23.95 20.60 29.15
CA ASN A 272 23.84 21.01 30.54
C ASN A 272 22.48 20.69 31.13
N VAL A 273 22.54 20.07 32.30
CA VAL A 273 21.45 19.71 33.19
C VAL A 273 21.01 20.98 33.91
N ASP A 274 19.71 21.26 33.95
CA ASP A 274 19.02 21.62 35.20
C ASP A 274 17.49 21.59 35.09
N SER A 275 16.88 21.40 36.24
CA SER A 275 15.54 20.90 36.47
C SER A 275 14.48 22.01 36.69
N VAL A 276 13.21 21.60 36.53
CA VAL A 276 11.96 22.16 37.11
C VAL A 276 11.24 23.32 36.39
N LYS A 277 9.99 22.99 36.01
CA LYS A 277 8.75 23.80 35.85
C LYS A 277 8.84 25.25 35.36
N GLY A 278 8.16 25.50 34.25
CA GLY A 278 7.61 26.80 33.90
C GLY A 278 6.59 26.67 32.78
N VAL A 279 5.32 26.92 33.11
CA VAL A 279 4.28 27.28 32.14
C VAL A 279 4.68 28.61 31.49
N ASN A 280 4.65 28.71 30.17
CA ASN A 280 4.25 29.89 29.38
C ASN A 280 4.16 29.48 27.88
N THR A 281 2.99 29.50 27.25
CA THR A 281 2.26 30.63 26.65
C THR A 281 2.79 31.02 25.27
N ASP A 282 2.01 30.64 24.27
CA ASP A 282 1.79 31.25 22.94
C ASP A 282 2.97 31.85 22.16
N THR A 283 3.38 31.12 21.12
CA THR A 283 3.73 31.76 19.84
C THR A 283 2.63 31.38 18.85
N ILE A 284 1.74 32.33 18.55
CA ILE A 284 0.83 32.26 17.40
C ILE A 284 1.72 32.12 16.17
N THR A 285 1.84 30.89 15.67
CA THR A 285 2.47 30.62 14.37
C THR A 285 1.32 30.73 13.38
N THR A 286 1.32 31.80 12.57
CA THR A 286 0.23 32.07 11.62
C THR A 286 0.10 30.87 10.66
N PRO A 287 -1.10 30.40 10.29
CA PRO A 287 -1.29 29.25 9.40
C PRO A 287 -0.47 29.34 8.09
N THR A 288 -0.27 30.57 7.60
CA THR A 288 0.54 30.88 6.42
C THR A 288 2.02 30.50 6.58
N SER A 289 2.62 30.74 7.76
CA SER A 289 4.03 30.38 8.01
C SER A 289 4.26 28.88 8.08
N ASP A 290 3.28 28.10 8.55
CA ASP A 290 3.37 26.64 8.54
C ASP A 290 3.19 26.06 7.14
N ALA A 291 2.23 26.58 6.37
CA ALA A 291 2.03 26.16 4.99
C ALA A 291 3.25 26.44 4.11
N GLU A 292 3.91 27.59 4.29
CA GLU A 292 5.15 27.91 3.58
C GLU A 292 6.31 27.00 3.98
N ARG A 293 6.48 26.73 5.29
CA ARG A 293 7.49 25.81 5.79
C ARG A 293 7.29 24.40 5.23
N LEU A 294 6.08 23.86 5.27
CA LEU A 294 5.76 22.52 4.76
C LEU A 294 5.93 22.45 3.23
N ARG A 295 5.52 23.48 2.49
CA ARG A 295 5.75 23.59 1.06
C ARG A 295 7.23 23.54 0.72
N ASN A 296 8.04 24.35 1.41
CA ASN A 296 9.47 24.40 1.16
C ASN A 296 10.15 23.07 1.51
N ALA A 297 9.76 22.44 2.62
CA ALA A 297 10.26 21.13 3.02
C ALA A 297 9.91 20.03 1.99
N LEU A 298 8.69 20.04 1.45
CA LEU A 298 8.32 19.14 0.36
C LEU A 298 9.20 19.37 -0.86
N VAL A 299 9.40 20.62 -1.28
CA VAL A 299 10.23 20.91 -2.46
C VAL A 299 11.70 20.53 -2.23
N ASP A 300 12.23 20.74 -1.03
CA ASP A 300 13.58 20.29 -0.65
C ASP A 300 13.70 18.76 -0.79
N GLN A 301 12.70 18.01 -0.32
CA GLN A 301 12.64 16.57 -0.46
C GLN A 301 12.61 16.14 -1.93
N LEU A 302 11.74 16.76 -2.75
CA LEU A 302 11.61 16.44 -4.18
C LEU A 302 12.86 16.82 -5.01
N ARG A 303 13.64 17.80 -4.54
CA ARG A 303 14.92 18.13 -5.14
C ARG A 303 16.00 17.12 -4.76
N ALA A 304 16.01 16.68 -3.50
CA ALA A 304 16.95 15.69 -3.00
C ALA A 304 16.75 14.32 -3.66
N ASP A 305 15.50 13.91 -3.92
CA ASP A 305 15.18 12.63 -4.56
C ASP A 305 15.29 12.64 -6.10
N GLY A 306 15.56 13.81 -6.70
CA GLY A 306 15.74 13.99 -8.15
C GLY A 306 14.44 14.08 -8.96
N SER A 307 13.28 14.21 -8.30
CA SER A 307 11.99 14.46 -8.95
C SER A 307 11.87 15.87 -9.51
N VAL A 308 12.46 16.87 -8.85
CA VAL A 308 12.59 18.26 -9.33
C VAL A 308 13.99 18.46 -9.89
N ARG A 309 14.08 18.77 -11.18
CA ARG A 309 15.34 18.84 -11.93
C ARG A 309 15.67 20.26 -12.40
N THR A 310 14.66 21.08 -12.70
CA THR A 310 14.89 22.46 -13.18
C THR A 310 14.57 23.51 -12.12
N PRO A 311 15.32 24.64 -12.09
CA PRO A 311 15.02 25.76 -11.20
C PRO A 311 13.62 26.37 -11.40
N ALA A 312 13.10 26.33 -12.63
CA ALA A 312 11.77 26.84 -12.95
C ALA A 312 10.66 26.03 -12.25
N VAL A 313 10.74 24.69 -12.33
CA VAL A 313 9.79 23.80 -11.64
C VAL A 313 9.92 23.91 -10.12
N GLU A 314 11.14 24.01 -9.59
CA GLU A 314 11.35 24.26 -8.16
C GLU A 314 10.65 25.55 -7.71
N THR A 315 10.84 26.64 -8.44
CA THR A 315 10.25 27.95 -8.13
C THR A 315 8.73 27.90 -8.17
N ALA A 316 8.15 27.23 -9.18
CA ALA A 316 6.71 27.05 -9.29
C ALA A 316 6.13 26.30 -8.08
N LEU A 317 6.74 25.18 -7.68
CA LEU A 317 6.28 24.39 -6.53
C LEU A 317 6.42 25.14 -5.20
N ARG A 318 7.45 25.99 -5.04
CA ARG A 318 7.62 26.86 -3.87
C ARG A 318 6.68 28.05 -3.87
N THR A 319 6.11 28.43 -5.00
CA THR A 319 5.24 29.61 -5.11
C THR A 319 3.78 29.25 -5.03
N VAL A 320 3.33 28.24 -5.77
CA VAL A 320 1.91 27.89 -5.88
C VAL A 320 1.45 27.16 -4.61
N PRO A 321 0.47 27.70 -3.86
CA PRO A 321 0.07 27.15 -2.56
C PRO A 321 -0.82 25.92 -2.72
N ARG A 322 -0.24 24.72 -2.76
CA ARG A 322 -0.96 23.45 -2.99
C ARG A 322 -2.19 23.26 -2.09
N HIS A 323 -2.10 23.64 -0.82
CA HIS A 323 -3.20 23.55 0.15
C HIS A 323 -4.46 24.34 -0.25
N VAL A 324 -4.34 25.39 -1.06
CA VAL A 324 -5.50 26.16 -1.58
C VAL A 324 -6.32 25.32 -2.57
N PHE A 325 -5.70 24.33 -3.22
CA PHE A 325 -6.35 23.45 -4.18
C PHE A 325 -6.91 22.17 -3.54
N VAL A 326 -6.67 21.96 -2.24
CA VAL A 326 -7.20 20.82 -1.46
C VAL A 326 -7.62 21.33 -0.06
N PRO A 327 -8.59 22.25 0.02
CA PRO A 327 -8.87 23.01 1.25
C PRO A 327 -9.34 22.14 2.43
N ASP A 328 -9.95 20.98 2.15
CA ASP A 328 -10.47 20.06 3.17
C ASP A 328 -9.42 19.06 3.71
N VAL A 329 -8.16 19.20 3.28
CA VAL A 329 -7.07 18.28 3.62
C VAL A 329 -6.13 18.94 4.65
N PRO A 330 -5.72 18.23 5.71
CA PRO A 330 -4.73 18.74 6.66
C PRO A 330 -3.47 19.23 5.93
N LEU A 331 -2.87 20.34 6.37
CA LEU A 331 -1.70 20.93 5.71
C LEU A 331 -0.55 19.93 5.53
N GLU A 332 -0.33 19.05 6.51
CA GLU A 332 0.69 18.00 6.43
C GLU A 332 0.42 17.00 5.30
N ASP A 333 -0.84 16.62 5.09
CA ASP A 333 -1.26 15.72 4.01
C ASP A 333 -1.23 16.44 2.65
N ALA A 334 -1.59 17.72 2.61
CA ALA A 334 -1.54 18.54 1.39
C ALA A 334 -0.10 18.68 0.86
N TYR A 335 0.88 18.71 1.77
CA TYR A 335 2.32 18.77 1.46
C TYR A 335 3.07 17.45 1.66
N ALA A 336 2.35 16.34 1.84
CA ALA A 336 2.95 15.01 1.73
C ALA A 336 3.22 14.69 0.25
N ASN A 337 4.29 13.95 -0.04
CA ASN A 337 4.54 13.44 -1.39
C ASN A 337 3.64 12.23 -1.72
N ALA A 338 2.32 12.42 -1.64
CA ALA A 338 1.29 11.42 -1.88
C ALA A 338 0.12 12.04 -2.69
N PRO A 339 -0.64 11.24 -3.45
CA PRO A 339 -1.85 11.71 -4.10
C PRO A 339 -2.97 11.97 -3.07
N VAL A 340 -3.82 12.96 -3.35
CA VAL A 340 -5.05 13.25 -2.58
C VAL A 340 -6.25 12.91 -3.46
N HIS A 341 -7.03 11.91 -3.07
CA HIS A 341 -8.23 11.52 -3.81
C HIS A 341 -9.39 12.47 -3.51
N ILE A 342 -9.96 13.08 -4.55
CA ILE A 342 -10.97 14.16 -4.41
C ILE A 342 -12.36 13.75 -4.90
N LYS A 343 -12.46 12.69 -5.71
CA LYS A 343 -13.74 12.21 -6.24
C LYS A 343 -13.77 10.70 -6.39
N TYR A 344 -14.93 10.10 -6.13
CA TYR A 344 -15.19 8.67 -6.23
C TYR A 344 -16.45 8.42 -7.08
N ASP A 345 -16.49 7.30 -7.81
CA ASP A 345 -17.70 6.84 -8.49
C ASP A 345 -18.68 6.14 -7.53
N THR A 346 -19.83 5.70 -8.07
CA THR A 346 -20.88 4.99 -7.31
C THR A 346 -20.41 3.68 -6.69
N ASP A 347 -19.34 3.09 -7.24
CA ASP A 347 -18.76 1.83 -6.77
C ASP A 347 -17.62 2.07 -5.76
N GLY A 348 -17.37 3.34 -5.39
CA GLY A 348 -16.34 3.76 -4.44
C GLY A 348 -14.92 3.79 -5.02
N SER A 349 -14.75 3.64 -6.34
CA SER A 349 -13.45 3.78 -6.99
C SER A 349 -13.11 5.25 -7.13
N SER A 350 -11.87 5.65 -6.83
CA SER A 350 -11.46 7.03 -7.07
C SER A 350 -11.48 7.31 -8.57
N ILE A 351 -12.09 8.42 -8.97
CA ILE A 351 -12.19 8.88 -10.36
C ILE A 351 -11.52 10.24 -10.60
N SER A 352 -11.07 10.91 -9.53
CA SER A 352 -10.20 12.08 -9.62
C SER A 352 -9.33 12.22 -8.37
N CYS A 353 -8.10 12.71 -8.55
CA CYS A 353 -7.16 13.00 -7.47
C CYS A 353 -6.25 14.18 -7.81
N ALA A 354 -5.82 14.94 -6.80
CA ALA A 354 -4.62 15.75 -6.92
C ALA A 354 -3.41 14.80 -6.95
N SER A 355 -2.70 14.78 -8.07
CA SER A 355 -1.59 13.84 -8.27
C SER A 355 -0.45 14.04 -7.27
N GLN A 356 0.33 12.98 -7.06
CA GLN A 356 1.52 12.98 -6.21
C GLN A 356 2.51 14.08 -6.65
N PRO A 357 2.98 14.96 -5.74
CA PRO A 357 3.88 16.08 -6.07
C PRO A 357 5.13 15.70 -6.87
N GLY A 358 5.80 14.59 -6.53
CA GLY A 358 6.98 14.13 -7.28
C GLY A 358 6.69 13.75 -8.72
N VAL A 359 5.52 13.14 -9.00
CA VAL A 359 5.09 12.82 -10.37
C VAL A 359 4.77 14.10 -11.15
N VAL A 360 4.13 15.07 -10.50
CA VAL A 360 3.84 16.39 -11.08
C VAL A 360 5.15 17.10 -11.47
N ALA A 361 6.10 17.19 -10.54
CA ALA A 361 7.41 17.81 -10.79
C ALA A 361 8.14 17.19 -11.99
N LEU A 362 8.24 15.85 -11.99
CA LEU A 362 8.85 15.06 -13.05
C LEU A 362 8.20 15.31 -14.42
N MET A 363 6.88 15.49 -14.47
CA MET A 363 6.15 15.76 -15.70
C MET A 363 6.30 17.22 -16.16
N LEU A 364 6.29 18.18 -15.24
CA LEU A 364 6.56 19.58 -15.58
C LEU A 364 7.96 19.75 -16.18
N ASP A 365 8.97 19.07 -15.62
CA ASP A 365 10.32 19.04 -16.17
C ASP A 365 10.37 18.40 -17.57
N GLN A 366 9.63 17.31 -17.80
CA GLN A 366 9.53 16.68 -19.14
C GLN A 366 8.79 17.57 -20.15
N LEU A 367 7.80 18.34 -19.70
CA LEU A 367 7.02 19.23 -20.55
C LEU A 367 7.88 20.39 -21.07
N ASP A 368 8.86 20.85 -20.28
CA ASP A 368 9.74 21.98 -20.63
C ASP A 368 8.93 23.20 -21.08
N ALA A 369 7.94 23.58 -20.27
CA ALA A 369 7.11 24.76 -20.49
C ALA A 369 7.96 26.03 -20.34
N ARG A 370 7.74 27.01 -21.23
CA ARG A 370 8.51 28.25 -21.27
C ARG A 370 7.59 29.46 -21.13
N GLU A 371 8.19 30.57 -20.70
CA GLU A 371 7.51 31.85 -20.60
C GLU A 371 6.87 32.25 -21.95
N GLY A 372 5.63 32.75 -21.89
CA GLY A 372 4.85 33.14 -23.06
C GLY A 372 4.13 32.01 -23.80
N GLU A 373 4.34 30.75 -23.43
CA GLU A 373 3.75 29.60 -24.12
C GLU A 373 2.25 29.43 -23.80
N ARG A 374 1.53 28.90 -24.79
CA ARG A 374 0.12 28.47 -24.65
C ARG A 374 0.07 26.98 -24.39
N ILE A 375 -0.52 26.59 -23.26
CA ILE A 375 -0.57 25.20 -22.81
C ILE A 375 -2.00 24.69 -22.76
N LEU A 376 -2.23 23.50 -23.31
CA LEU A 376 -3.45 22.73 -23.06
C LEU A 376 -3.16 21.63 -22.03
N GLU A 377 -3.87 21.67 -20.91
CA GLU A 377 -3.91 20.59 -19.93
C GLU A 377 -5.21 19.77 -20.08
N LEU A 378 -5.08 18.44 -19.99
CA LEU A 378 -6.19 17.50 -20.08
C LEU A 378 -6.30 16.72 -18.76
N GLY A 379 -7.26 17.11 -17.92
CA GLY A 379 -7.47 16.57 -16.57
C GLY A 379 -7.30 17.65 -15.50
N ALA A 380 -8.20 18.64 -15.46
CA ALA A 380 -8.09 19.77 -14.53
C ALA A 380 -8.06 19.32 -13.06
N GLY A 381 -8.87 18.32 -12.66
CA GLY A 381 -8.90 17.81 -11.30
C GLY A 381 -9.14 18.91 -10.26
N THR A 382 -8.16 19.18 -9.39
CA THR A 382 -8.25 20.29 -8.43
C THR A 382 -7.91 21.67 -8.99
N GLY A 383 -7.30 21.74 -10.17
CA GLY A 383 -6.71 22.94 -10.75
C GLY A 383 -5.25 23.21 -10.34
N TYR A 384 -4.65 22.38 -9.48
CA TYR A 384 -3.29 22.62 -8.97
C TYR A 384 -2.21 22.61 -10.06
N ASN A 385 -2.24 21.62 -10.96
CA ASN A 385 -1.24 21.54 -12.01
C ASN A 385 -1.42 22.66 -13.05
N ALA A 386 -2.66 23.07 -13.35
CA ALA A 386 -2.94 24.29 -14.12
C ALA A 386 -2.30 25.53 -13.49
N GLY A 387 -2.41 25.70 -12.17
CA GLY A 387 -1.76 26.79 -11.43
C GLY A 387 -0.24 26.77 -11.52
N LEU A 388 0.38 25.59 -11.47
CA LEU A 388 1.82 25.42 -11.68
C LEU A 388 2.24 25.78 -13.11
N LEU A 389 1.49 25.32 -14.12
CA LEU A 389 1.73 25.65 -15.53
C LEU A 389 1.60 27.16 -15.77
N ALA A 390 0.59 27.80 -15.19
CA ALA A 390 0.38 29.24 -15.28
C ALA A 390 1.54 30.04 -14.70
N HIS A 391 2.12 29.58 -13.60
CA HIS A 391 3.33 30.18 -13.05
C HIS A 391 4.52 30.02 -13.99
N LEU A 392 4.70 28.84 -14.60
CA LEU A 392 5.83 28.56 -15.51
C LEU A 392 5.78 29.39 -16.79
N VAL A 393 4.60 29.62 -17.36
CA VAL A 393 4.45 30.39 -18.61
C VAL A 393 4.37 31.90 -18.38
N GLY A 394 4.22 32.34 -17.13
CA GLY A 394 4.15 33.75 -16.76
C GLY A 394 2.92 34.48 -17.31
N GLU A 395 2.84 35.78 -17.06
CA GLU A 395 1.69 36.62 -17.41
C GLU A 395 1.45 36.74 -18.92
N SER A 396 2.49 36.53 -19.73
CA SER A 396 2.42 36.57 -21.20
C SER A 396 1.95 35.23 -21.81
N GLY A 397 1.97 34.15 -21.03
CA GLY A 397 1.48 32.84 -21.42
C GLY A 397 0.06 32.58 -20.95
N HIS A 398 -0.52 31.46 -21.40
CA HIS A 398 -1.89 31.10 -21.07
C HIS A 398 -2.08 29.59 -20.97
N VAL A 399 -2.84 29.13 -19.98
CA VAL A 399 -3.17 27.72 -19.79
C VAL A 399 -4.67 27.51 -19.97
N THR A 400 -5.05 26.62 -20.87
CA THR A 400 -6.41 26.08 -20.91
C THR A 400 -6.39 24.71 -20.26
N THR A 401 -7.23 24.46 -19.26
CA THR A 401 -7.35 23.16 -18.59
C THR A 401 -8.75 22.58 -18.74
N LEU A 402 -8.84 21.31 -19.13
CA LEU A 402 -10.10 20.65 -19.43
C LEU A 402 -10.41 19.55 -18.41
N ASP A 403 -11.67 19.44 -18.00
CA ASP A 403 -12.20 18.23 -17.36
C ASP A 403 -13.60 17.94 -17.91
N VAL A 404 -14.03 16.69 -17.82
CA VAL A 404 -15.33 16.24 -18.33
C VAL A 404 -16.45 16.44 -17.30
N ASP A 405 -16.10 16.50 -16.01
CA ASP A 405 -17.07 16.67 -14.95
C ASP A 405 -17.19 18.16 -14.54
N ASP A 406 -18.41 18.73 -14.65
CA ASP A 406 -18.68 20.14 -14.36
C ASP A 406 -18.27 20.54 -12.92
N ASP A 407 -18.51 19.68 -11.93
CA ASP A 407 -18.17 19.94 -10.53
C ASP A 407 -16.65 20.08 -10.30
N LEU A 408 -15.82 19.31 -11.03
CA LEU A 408 -14.36 19.44 -10.99
C LEU A 408 -13.90 20.75 -11.62
N VAL A 409 -14.53 21.15 -12.74
CA VAL A 409 -14.21 22.43 -13.40
C VAL A 409 -14.56 23.61 -12.51
N GLU A 410 -15.73 23.61 -11.88
CA GLU A 410 -16.12 24.67 -10.93
C GLU A 410 -15.19 24.71 -9.72
N GLY A 411 -14.82 23.55 -9.16
CA GLY A 411 -13.84 23.47 -8.09
C GLY A 411 -12.48 24.03 -8.49
N ALA A 412 -11.97 23.66 -9.67
CA ALA A 412 -10.72 24.18 -10.20
C ALA A 412 -10.76 25.70 -10.39
N ARG A 413 -11.85 26.26 -10.93
CA ARG A 413 -12.05 27.73 -11.07
C ARG A 413 -11.98 28.43 -9.72
N ALA A 414 -12.67 27.88 -8.72
CA ALA A 414 -12.68 28.43 -7.37
C ALA A 414 -11.27 28.43 -6.75
N HIS A 415 -10.54 27.31 -6.84
CA HIS A 415 -9.18 27.22 -6.30
C HIS A 415 -8.17 28.11 -7.04
N LEU A 416 -8.25 28.18 -8.37
CA LEU A 416 -7.40 29.06 -9.18
C LEU A 416 -7.63 30.54 -8.84
N SER A 417 -8.89 30.93 -8.68
CA SER A 417 -9.26 32.27 -8.23
C SER A 417 -8.74 32.56 -6.81
N ALA A 418 -8.91 31.62 -5.89
CA ALA A 418 -8.39 31.74 -4.52
C ALA A 418 -6.85 31.81 -4.46
N ALA A 419 -6.17 31.15 -5.39
CA ALA A 419 -4.72 31.23 -5.56
C ALA A 419 -4.25 32.48 -6.32
N GLY A 420 -5.16 33.36 -6.76
CA GLY A 420 -4.84 34.57 -7.51
C GLY A 420 -4.31 34.31 -8.92
N THR A 421 -4.57 33.13 -9.48
CA THR A 421 -4.09 32.74 -10.82
C THR A 421 -5.06 33.27 -11.88
N THR A 422 -4.58 34.14 -12.77
CA THR A 422 -5.42 34.91 -13.72
C THR A 422 -5.26 34.47 -15.18
N ASN A 423 -4.19 33.77 -15.51
CA ASN A 423 -3.85 33.32 -16.86
C ASN A 423 -4.23 31.84 -17.13
N VAL A 424 -5.26 31.33 -16.43
CA VAL A 424 -5.83 29.99 -16.62
C VAL A 424 -7.30 30.06 -16.99
N GLU A 425 -7.70 29.33 -18.01
CA GLU A 425 -9.10 29.06 -18.34
C GLU A 425 -9.43 27.58 -18.09
N ALA A 426 -10.30 27.29 -17.12
CA ALA A 426 -10.81 25.94 -16.90
C ALA A 426 -12.14 25.75 -17.64
N VAL A 427 -12.28 24.68 -18.43
CA VAL A 427 -13.43 24.46 -19.32
C VAL A 427 -13.96 23.02 -19.20
N ALA A 428 -15.28 22.88 -19.08
CA ALA A 428 -15.97 21.59 -19.09
C ALA A 428 -16.09 21.04 -20.52
N ARG A 429 -15.20 20.10 -20.86
CA ARG A 429 -15.09 19.48 -22.19
C ARG A 429 -14.46 18.10 -22.10
N ASP A 430 -14.77 17.25 -23.06
CA ASP A 430 -14.04 16.00 -23.27
C ASP A 430 -12.61 16.30 -23.78
N GLY A 431 -11.63 16.12 -22.90
CA GLY A 431 -10.22 16.35 -23.21
C GLY A 431 -9.66 15.46 -24.31
N ALA A 432 -10.28 14.31 -24.63
CA ALA A 432 -9.82 13.46 -25.73
C ALA A 432 -9.99 14.12 -27.11
N LEU A 433 -10.88 15.12 -27.22
CA LEU A 433 -11.07 15.95 -28.40
C LEU A 433 -10.16 17.20 -28.43
N GLY A 434 -9.43 17.46 -27.34
CA GLY A 434 -8.70 18.70 -27.12
C GLY A 434 -9.63 19.93 -27.06
N TYR A 435 -9.07 21.10 -27.32
CA TYR A 435 -9.81 22.36 -27.39
C TYR A 435 -9.34 23.16 -28.60
N ALA A 436 -9.98 22.92 -29.74
CA ALA A 436 -9.57 23.46 -31.03
C ALA A 436 -9.68 24.98 -31.09
N GLU A 437 -10.62 25.56 -30.34
CA GLU A 437 -10.85 27.01 -30.22
C GLU A 437 -9.63 27.74 -29.66
N GLY A 438 -8.85 27.09 -28.79
CA GLY A 438 -7.62 27.62 -28.24
C GLY A 438 -6.35 27.21 -29.00
N ALA A 439 -6.43 26.34 -30.01
CA ALA A 439 -5.26 25.93 -30.78
C ALA A 439 -4.67 27.10 -31.62
N PRO A 440 -3.39 27.05 -32.03
CA PRO A 440 -2.40 26.03 -31.69
C PRO A 440 -1.80 26.22 -30.29
N TYR A 441 -1.32 25.12 -29.70
CA TYR A 441 -0.65 25.09 -28.40
C TYR A 441 0.83 24.78 -28.54
N ASP A 442 1.68 25.46 -27.78
CA ASP A 442 3.11 25.18 -27.71
C ASP A 442 3.39 23.91 -26.91
N ARG A 443 2.55 23.62 -25.92
CA ARG A 443 2.60 22.41 -25.11
C ARG A 443 1.21 21.84 -24.92
N ILE A 444 1.12 20.51 -24.96
CA ILE A 444 -0.07 19.79 -24.51
C ILE A 444 0.37 18.78 -23.47
N VAL A 445 -0.30 18.74 -22.33
CA VAL A 445 -0.03 17.78 -21.25
C VAL A 445 -1.32 17.09 -20.85
N ALA A 446 -1.29 15.76 -20.84
CA ALA A 446 -2.36 14.96 -20.25
C ALA A 446 -1.98 14.61 -18.81
N THR A 447 -2.83 14.95 -17.85
CA THR A 447 -2.77 14.52 -16.46
C THR A 447 -3.73 13.34 -16.22
N VAL A 448 -3.92 12.55 -17.28
CA VAL A 448 -4.76 11.37 -17.38
C VAL A 448 -4.06 10.33 -18.26
N GLY A 449 -4.24 9.06 -17.93
CA GLY A 449 -3.65 7.93 -18.65
C GLY A 449 -4.37 7.65 -19.97
N ALA A 450 -3.63 7.52 -21.06
CA ALA A 450 -4.16 7.18 -22.38
C ALA A 450 -3.58 5.86 -22.89
N HIS A 451 -4.42 5.02 -23.51
CA HIS A 451 -3.96 3.78 -24.15
C HIS A 451 -3.25 4.06 -25.49
N GLY A 452 -3.70 5.10 -26.20
CA GLY A 452 -3.06 5.64 -27.40
C GLY A 452 -3.01 7.16 -27.34
N VAL A 453 -2.45 7.79 -28.37
CA VAL A 453 -2.47 9.25 -28.49
C VAL A 453 -3.63 9.68 -29.38
N PRO A 454 -4.64 10.40 -28.86
CA PRO A 454 -5.65 11.06 -29.69
C PRO A 454 -5.03 11.96 -30.75
N HIS A 455 -5.50 11.81 -32.00
CA HIS A 455 -5.02 12.61 -33.12
C HIS A 455 -5.28 14.10 -32.91
N ALA A 456 -6.37 14.46 -32.21
CA ALA A 456 -6.72 15.84 -31.90
C ALA A 456 -5.59 16.56 -31.16
N TRP A 457 -4.93 15.89 -30.20
CA TRP A 457 -3.81 16.48 -29.47
C TRP A 457 -2.65 16.79 -30.42
N LEU A 458 -2.31 15.86 -31.31
CA LEU A 458 -1.23 16.07 -32.28
C LEU A 458 -1.55 17.16 -33.32
N GLN A 459 -2.82 17.30 -33.70
CA GLN A 459 -3.29 18.29 -34.67
C GLN A 459 -3.36 19.71 -34.09
N GLN A 460 -3.54 19.84 -32.78
CA GLN A 460 -3.66 21.13 -32.09
C GLN A 460 -2.32 21.68 -31.60
N LEU A 461 -1.21 20.94 -31.75
CA LEU A 461 0.13 21.43 -31.46
C LEU A 461 0.62 22.43 -32.51
N ALA A 462 1.25 23.50 -32.04
CA ALA A 462 2.01 24.44 -32.86
C ALA A 462 3.23 23.73 -33.52
N PRO A 463 3.79 24.29 -34.61
CA PRO A 463 5.08 23.85 -35.12
C PRO A 463 6.16 23.91 -34.02
N GLY A 464 6.84 22.79 -33.78
CA GLY A 464 7.82 22.67 -32.70
C GLY A 464 7.21 22.41 -31.31
N GLY A 465 5.89 22.30 -31.21
CA GLY A 465 5.22 22.01 -29.96
C GLY A 465 5.48 20.59 -29.44
N ARG A 466 5.33 20.43 -28.13
CA ARG A 466 5.57 19.16 -27.43
C ARG A 466 4.30 18.61 -26.78
N LEU A 467 4.04 17.33 -27.00
CA LEU A 467 3.01 16.57 -26.28
C LEU A 467 3.67 15.79 -25.14
N LEU A 468 3.15 15.90 -23.93
CA LEU A 468 3.46 14.99 -22.82
C LEU A 468 2.21 14.19 -22.45
N VAL A 469 2.33 12.86 -22.48
CA VAL A 469 1.19 11.99 -22.20
C VAL A 469 1.63 10.78 -21.38
N PRO A 470 0.96 10.47 -20.26
CA PRO A 470 1.02 9.17 -19.60
C PRO A 470 0.41 8.11 -20.52
N GLN A 471 1.28 7.35 -21.19
CA GLN A 471 0.90 6.25 -22.06
C GLN A 471 1.12 4.91 -21.39
N ARG A 472 0.15 4.02 -21.58
CA ARG A 472 0.31 2.63 -21.21
C ARG A 472 0.94 1.84 -22.36
N LEU A 473 2.11 1.25 -22.12
CA LEU A 473 2.81 0.42 -23.12
C LEU A 473 2.63 -1.06 -22.78
N LYS A 474 2.18 -1.87 -23.76
CA LYS A 474 2.00 -3.35 -23.73
C LYS A 474 2.18 -3.99 -22.33
N GLY A 475 1.15 -3.94 -21.50
CA GLY A 475 1.16 -4.49 -20.14
C GLY A 475 0.51 -3.57 -19.09
N THR A 476 0.90 -3.72 -17.82
CA THR A 476 0.49 -2.89 -16.67
C THR A 476 1.35 -1.63 -16.49
N VAL A 477 2.42 -1.47 -17.26
CA VAL A 477 3.39 -0.38 -17.09
C VAL A 477 2.88 0.88 -17.78
N SER A 478 2.66 1.93 -17.00
CA SER A 478 2.38 3.28 -17.48
C SER A 478 3.67 4.11 -17.45
N ARG A 479 3.86 4.96 -18.45
CA ARG A 479 5.00 5.88 -18.57
C ARG A 479 4.54 7.21 -19.12
N SER A 480 5.02 8.33 -18.59
CA SER A 480 4.91 9.59 -19.33
C SER A 480 5.91 9.59 -20.46
N ILE A 481 5.46 9.98 -21.65
CA ILE A 481 6.30 10.05 -22.85
C ILE A 481 6.11 11.42 -23.48
N ALA A 482 7.22 12.11 -23.72
CA ALA A 482 7.24 13.39 -24.40
C ALA A 482 7.47 13.19 -25.91
N TYR A 483 6.67 13.83 -26.77
CA TYR A 483 6.79 13.77 -28.22
C TYR A 483 6.97 15.16 -28.83
N GLU A 484 7.87 15.25 -29.79
CA GLU A 484 8.07 16.42 -30.66
C GLU A 484 8.06 15.98 -32.13
N ARG A 485 7.69 16.90 -33.02
CA ARG A 485 7.75 16.65 -34.46
C ARG A 485 9.12 17.03 -35.03
N ARG A 486 9.80 16.09 -35.66
CA ARG A 486 11.09 16.27 -36.38
C ARG A 486 11.00 15.61 -37.74
N ASP A 487 11.37 16.35 -38.79
CA ASP A 487 11.35 15.88 -40.19
C ASP A 487 10.02 15.22 -40.61
N GLY A 488 8.91 15.84 -40.19
CA GLY A 488 7.56 15.38 -40.48
C GLY A 488 7.08 14.19 -39.64
N ARG A 489 7.91 13.64 -38.74
CA ARG A 489 7.60 12.46 -37.89
C ARG A 489 7.56 12.84 -36.41
N TRP A 490 6.77 12.11 -35.63
CA TRP A 490 6.75 12.26 -34.17
C TRP A 490 7.85 11.41 -33.55
N MET A 491 8.69 12.05 -32.73
CA MET A 491 9.80 11.43 -32.02
C MET A 491 9.62 11.54 -30.51
N SER A 492 9.84 10.44 -29.81
CA SER A 492 9.93 10.43 -28.35
C SER A 492 11.23 11.12 -27.91
N LEU A 493 11.14 12.03 -26.95
CA LEU A 493 12.29 12.71 -26.34
C LEU A 493 12.79 12.01 -25.07
N GLY A 494 11.89 11.30 -24.40
CA GLY A 494 12.16 10.63 -23.14
C GLY A 494 10.92 9.90 -22.63
N SER A 495 11.14 8.99 -21.69
CA SER A 495 10.05 8.32 -20.99
C SER A 495 10.39 8.12 -19.53
N GLU A 496 9.45 8.42 -18.65
CA GLU A 496 9.60 8.24 -17.21
C GLU A 496 8.50 7.33 -16.67
N MET A 497 8.79 6.58 -15.62
CA MET A 497 7.81 5.68 -15.00
C MET A 497 6.81 6.47 -14.16
N ASN A 498 5.52 6.35 -14.45
CA ASN A 498 4.43 6.91 -13.62
C ASN A 498 3.09 6.28 -13.98
N THR A 499 2.13 6.35 -13.05
CA THR A 499 0.77 5.84 -13.28
C THR A 499 -0.24 6.95 -13.06
N PHE A 500 -1.14 7.08 -14.03
CA PHE A 500 -2.29 7.97 -13.97
C PHE A 500 -3.59 7.16 -14.09
N MET A 501 -4.67 7.75 -13.60
CA MET A 501 -6.03 7.25 -13.78
C MET A 501 -6.35 7.26 -15.28
N PRO A 502 -6.97 6.22 -15.86
CA PRO A 502 -7.22 6.17 -17.29
C PRO A 502 -8.27 7.20 -17.72
N LEU A 503 -8.24 7.60 -18.99
CA LEU A 503 -9.36 8.28 -19.65
C LEU A 503 -10.64 7.48 -19.41
N ARG A 504 -11.76 8.17 -19.22
CA ARG A 504 -13.05 7.54 -18.92
C ARG A 504 -13.91 7.57 -20.16
N ARG A 505 -14.20 6.40 -20.75
CA ARG A 505 -15.20 6.20 -21.82
C ARG A 505 -14.97 7.11 -23.04
N GLY A 506 -14.23 6.65 -24.06
CA GLY A 506 -14.11 7.41 -25.31
C GLY A 506 -12.84 7.18 -26.13
N ILE A 507 -12.35 8.23 -26.78
CA ILE A 507 -11.19 8.17 -27.67
C ILE A 507 -9.92 7.91 -26.84
N ALA A 508 -9.15 6.90 -27.25
CA ALA A 508 -7.93 6.46 -26.56
C ALA A 508 -8.13 6.01 -25.09
N ASP A 509 -9.38 5.68 -24.74
CA ASP A 509 -9.72 4.97 -23.50
C ASP A 509 -8.94 3.66 -23.39
N ASP A 510 -8.70 3.22 -22.16
CA ASP A 510 -8.25 1.87 -21.87
C ASP A 510 -9.45 0.93 -22.01
N ASP A 511 -9.74 0.57 -23.26
CA ASP A 511 -10.81 -0.33 -23.73
C ASP A 511 -10.75 -1.76 -23.15
N ARG A 512 -9.92 -1.99 -22.13
CA ARG A 512 -9.90 -3.24 -21.37
C ARG A 512 -11.27 -3.50 -20.79
N ARG A 513 -11.90 -4.55 -21.31
CA ARG A 513 -13.05 -5.12 -20.62
C ARG A 513 -12.54 -5.77 -19.36
N VAL A 514 -12.95 -5.20 -18.24
CA VAL A 514 -12.93 -5.87 -16.95
C VAL A 514 -14.06 -6.90 -17.01
N ILE A 515 -13.73 -8.13 -17.43
CA ILE A 515 -14.69 -9.22 -17.48
C ILE A 515 -14.72 -9.84 -16.09
N PRO A 516 -15.83 -9.71 -15.34
CA PRO A 516 -15.98 -10.46 -14.10
C PRO A 516 -16.04 -11.95 -14.47
N LEU A 517 -15.01 -12.69 -14.09
CA LEU A 517 -14.96 -14.14 -14.20
C LEU A 517 -15.68 -14.82 -13.03
N SER A 518 -16.01 -14.07 -11.99
CA SER A 518 -16.88 -14.49 -10.90
C SER A 518 -18.14 -13.62 -10.85
N THR A 519 -19.26 -14.21 -10.42
CA THR A 519 -20.56 -13.53 -10.29
C THR A 519 -20.56 -12.36 -9.30
N ASP A 520 -19.55 -12.26 -8.44
CA ASP A 520 -19.36 -11.16 -7.48
C ASP A 520 -18.27 -10.15 -7.91
N GLY A 521 -17.70 -10.30 -9.12
CA GLY A 521 -16.69 -9.39 -9.66
C GLY A 521 -15.33 -9.41 -8.94
N THR A 522 -15.07 -10.40 -8.06
CA THR A 522 -13.79 -10.58 -7.35
C THR A 522 -12.65 -11.05 -8.24
N VAL A 523 -12.95 -11.87 -9.25
CA VAL A 523 -12.00 -12.26 -10.29
C VAL A 523 -12.33 -11.49 -11.54
N ARG A 524 -11.41 -10.63 -11.98
CA ARG A 524 -11.58 -9.81 -13.17
C ARG A 524 -10.51 -10.15 -14.17
N LEU A 525 -10.91 -10.61 -15.35
CA LEU A 525 -10.00 -10.68 -16.49
C LEU A 525 -9.97 -9.32 -17.15
N GLN A 526 -8.80 -8.68 -17.17
CA GLN A 526 -8.56 -7.52 -18.02
C GLN A 526 -8.23 -8.03 -19.43
N ALA A 527 -9.23 -8.04 -20.31
CA ALA A 527 -9.07 -8.48 -21.69
C ALA A 527 -8.89 -7.28 -22.63
N PRO A 528 -7.94 -7.32 -23.59
CA PRO A 528 -7.83 -6.30 -24.62
C PRO A 528 -9.13 -6.19 -25.46
N PRO A 529 -9.41 -5.02 -26.06
CA PRO A 529 -10.51 -4.87 -27.02
C PRO A 529 -10.41 -5.89 -28.16
N GLY A 530 -11.56 -6.47 -28.56
CA GLY A 530 -11.69 -7.29 -29.77
C GLY A 530 -11.60 -8.82 -29.60
N ARG A 531 -11.23 -9.37 -28.45
CA ARG A 531 -11.32 -10.82 -28.21
C ARG A 531 -12.74 -11.22 -27.76
N ARG A 532 -13.55 -11.77 -28.66
CA ARG A 532 -14.77 -12.50 -28.28
C ARG A 532 -14.39 -13.81 -27.58
N SER A 533 -14.37 -13.81 -26.26
CA SER A 533 -14.43 -15.06 -25.50
C SER A 533 -15.89 -15.37 -25.17
N THR A 534 -16.55 -16.16 -26.02
CA THR A 534 -17.76 -16.88 -25.59
C THR A 534 -17.30 -17.96 -24.62
N PRO A 535 -17.76 -17.98 -23.35
CA PRO A 535 -17.45 -19.07 -22.46
C PRO A 535 -18.21 -20.31 -22.95
N ARG A 536 -17.49 -21.28 -23.53
CA ARG A 536 -18.05 -22.62 -23.73
C ARG A 536 -18.02 -23.36 -22.38
N PRO A 537 -19.14 -23.87 -21.87
CA PRO A 537 -19.12 -24.72 -20.70
C PRO A 537 -18.57 -26.10 -21.10
N SER A 538 -17.75 -26.68 -20.23
CA SER A 538 -17.17 -28.03 -20.27
C SER A 538 -16.03 -28.30 -21.28
N SER A 539 -14.80 -28.35 -20.76
CA SER A 539 -13.80 -29.43 -20.94
C SER A 539 -12.37 -28.89 -20.72
N ALA A 540 -12.00 -28.66 -19.46
CA ALA A 540 -10.59 -28.48 -19.10
C ALA A 540 -9.97 -29.87 -18.87
N SER A 541 -9.66 -30.58 -19.95
CA SER A 541 -8.68 -31.67 -19.90
C SER A 541 -7.30 -31.06 -20.12
N CYS A 542 -6.53 -30.92 -19.04
CA CYS A 542 -5.13 -30.55 -19.12
C CYS A 542 -4.34 -31.75 -19.67
N THR A 543 -4.04 -31.75 -20.97
CA THR A 543 -3.05 -32.67 -21.55
C THR A 543 -1.74 -31.93 -21.76
N SER A 544 -0.76 -32.26 -20.93
CA SER A 544 0.65 -31.96 -21.16
C SER A 544 1.12 -32.66 -22.44
N ARG A 545 1.65 -31.89 -23.40
CA ARG A 545 2.47 -32.43 -24.49
C ARG A 545 3.91 -31.99 -24.27
N VAL A 546 4.73 -32.93 -23.83
CA VAL A 546 6.19 -32.88 -23.91
C VAL A 546 6.59 -33.07 -25.39
N PRO A 547 7.48 -32.25 -25.96
CA PRO A 547 8.04 -32.53 -27.27
C PRO A 547 9.15 -33.57 -27.13
N ARG A 548 8.99 -34.74 -27.77
CA ARG A 548 10.11 -35.66 -28.05
C ARG A 548 10.97 -35.04 -29.16
N SER A 549 12.22 -34.74 -28.84
CA SER A 549 13.28 -34.54 -29.82
C SER A 549 13.63 -35.90 -30.45
N GLY A 550 13.64 -35.97 -31.78
CA GLY A 550 14.16 -37.10 -32.54
C GLY A 550 15.40 -36.68 -33.33
N ARG A 551 16.42 -37.55 -33.30
CA ARG A 551 17.57 -37.78 -34.20
C ARG A 551 18.56 -38.62 -33.38
N ALA A 552 19.03 -39.80 -33.76
CA ALA A 552 18.91 -40.62 -34.97
C ALA A 552 18.86 -42.10 -34.55
#